data_AF-A0A2N2YJN4-F1
#
_entry.id   AF-A0A2N2YJN4-F1
#
_cell.length_a   1.000
_cell.length_b   1.000
_cell.length_c   1.000
_cell.angle_alpha   90.00
_cell.angle_beta   90.00
_cell.angle_gamma   90.00
#
_symmetry.space_group_name_H-M   'P 1'
#
loop_
_entity.id
_entity.type
_entity.pdbx_description
1 polymer ?
#
loop_
_entity_poly.entity_id
_entity_poly.type
_entity_poly.pdbx_seq_one_letter_code
_entity_poly.pdbx_strand_id
1 'polypeptide(L)'
;MDQKDYLLREIEKIGTLLKRCFSKMTGSEENLAIQLDVEFEEDKGMLLHELGFDMNLFLMLDEADSKKYLTEIKGFNSQNVEYLADILSYIGLNTDSHMTTEYLVKALMVYEICSSLDKTFSFDREQKISRIKSAL
;
A
#
# COMPACT_ATOMS: atom_id res chain seq x y z
N MET A 1 8.91 -23.75 17.87
CA MET A 1 8.70 -22.93 16.66
C MET A 1 9.47 -21.65 16.89
N ASP A 2 10.49 -21.39 16.09
CA ASP A 2 11.45 -20.31 16.39
C ASP A 2 10.85 -18.95 16.04
N GLN A 3 11.27 -17.89 16.74
CA GLN A 3 10.80 -16.52 16.49
C GLN A 3 11.01 -16.08 15.02
N LYS A 4 12.06 -16.61 14.39
CA LYS A 4 12.34 -16.40 12.97
C LYS A 4 11.26 -17.00 12.06
N ASP A 5 10.78 -18.20 12.36
CA ASP A 5 9.72 -18.87 11.58
C ASP A 5 8.36 -18.19 11.78
N TYR A 6 8.14 -17.62 12.96
CA TYR A 6 6.97 -16.78 13.20
C TYR A 6 7.02 -15.49 12.37
N LEU A 7 8.13 -14.74 12.43
CA LEU A 7 8.25 -13.49 11.69
C LEU A 7 8.16 -13.69 10.17
N LEU A 8 8.78 -14.74 9.63
CA LEU A 8 8.70 -15.05 8.21
C LEU A 8 7.26 -15.29 7.75
N ARG A 9 6.46 -16.02 8.54
CA ARG A 9 5.05 -16.26 8.24
C ARG A 9 4.22 -14.98 8.25
N GLU A 10 4.48 -14.06 9.18
CA GLU A 10 3.78 -12.77 9.21
C GLU A 10 4.13 -11.92 7.97
N ILE A 11 5.40 -11.91 7.56
CA ILE A 11 5.85 -11.24 6.33
C ILE A 11 5.12 -11.82 5.11
N GLU A 12 5.07 -13.14 4.99
CA GLU A 12 4.42 -13.85 3.88
C GLU A 12 2.91 -13.63 3.87
N LYS A 13 2.27 -13.61 5.05
CA LYS A 13 0.84 -13.34 5.20
C LYS A 13 0.50 -11.96 4.65
N ILE A 14 1.23 -10.93 5.06
CA ILE A 14 1.04 -9.55 4.58
C ILE A 14 1.25 -9.47 3.08
N GLY A 15 2.36 -10.00 2.57
CA GLY A 15 2.66 -9.96 1.14
C GLY A 15 1.59 -10.67 0.29
N THR A 16 1.06 -11.79 0.77
CA THR A 16 -0.01 -12.54 0.09
C THR A 16 -1.31 -11.77 0.05
N LEU A 17 -1.69 -11.15 1.17
CA LEU A 17 -2.92 -10.37 1.27
C LEU A 17 -2.87 -9.12 0.40
N LEU A 18 -1.77 -8.36 0.48
CA LEU A 18 -1.61 -7.18 -0.38
C LEU A 18 -1.67 -7.57 -1.86
N LYS A 19 -0.99 -8.65 -2.27
CA LYS A 19 -1.03 -9.15 -3.66
C LYS A 19 -2.43 -9.53 -4.10
N ARG A 20 -3.20 -10.15 -3.21
CA ARG A 20 -4.58 -10.53 -3.49
C ARG A 20 -5.46 -9.30 -3.70
N CYS A 21 -5.37 -8.29 -2.83
CA CYS A 21 -6.08 -7.02 -3.02
C CYS A 21 -5.69 -6.39 -4.36
N PHE A 22 -4.40 -6.24 -4.63
CA PHE A 22 -3.93 -5.64 -5.87
C PHE A 22 -4.36 -6.40 -7.13
N SER A 23 -4.31 -7.74 -7.11
CA SER A 23 -4.72 -8.57 -8.24
C SER A 23 -6.21 -8.46 -8.54
N LYS A 24 -7.06 -8.29 -7.52
CA LYS A 24 -8.48 -8.01 -7.74
C LYS A 24 -8.67 -6.65 -8.40
N MET A 25 -7.97 -5.62 -7.90
CA MET A 25 -8.06 -4.24 -8.41
C MET A 25 -7.53 -4.06 -9.85
N THR A 26 -6.69 -4.98 -10.32
CA THR A 26 -6.07 -4.96 -11.66
C THR A 26 -6.65 -6.00 -12.62
N GLY A 27 -7.40 -6.98 -12.12
CA GLY A 27 -7.84 -8.16 -12.88
C GLY A 27 -9.10 -7.97 -13.73
N SER A 28 -9.75 -6.81 -13.66
CA SER A 28 -11.00 -6.49 -14.36
C SER A 28 -10.77 -5.42 -15.43
N GLU A 29 -10.17 -5.80 -16.57
CA GLU A 29 -10.02 -4.93 -17.74
C GLU A 29 -11.36 -4.59 -18.45
N GLU A 30 -12.49 -5.16 -18.01
CA GLU A 30 -13.81 -4.95 -18.63
C GLU A 30 -14.90 -4.61 -17.59
N ASN A 31 -14.85 -3.41 -17.00
CA ASN A 31 -15.99 -2.49 -16.82
C ASN A 31 -15.72 -1.40 -15.75
N LEU A 32 -15.64 -0.16 -16.24
CA LEU A 32 -16.19 1.09 -15.68
C LEU A 32 -16.06 1.33 -14.16
N ALA A 33 -15.26 2.36 -13.85
CA ALA A 33 -15.11 3.21 -12.65
C ALA A 33 -16.09 3.06 -11.45
N ILE A 34 -17.33 2.66 -11.67
CA ILE A 34 -18.37 2.44 -10.65
C ILE A 34 -18.21 1.09 -9.93
N GLN A 35 -17.64 0.05 -10.57
CA GLN A 35 -17.36 -1.25 -9.91
C GLN A 35 -16.16 -1.18 -8.96
N LEU A 36 -15.19 -0.30 -9.24
CA LEU A 36 -13.98 -0.13 -8.43
C LEU A 36 -14.29 0.37 -7.02
N ASP A 37 -15.25 1.28 -6.83
CA ASP A 37 -15.54 1.86 -5.51
C ASP A 37 -16.10 0.82 -4.52
N VAL A 38 -16.93 -0.13 -4.98
CA VAL A 38 -17.52 -1.16 -4.11
C VAL A 38 -16.54 -2.28 -3.81
N GLU A 39 -15.83 -2.78 -4.82
CA GLU A 39 -14.80 -3.83 -4.65
C GLU A 39 -13.66 -3.35 -3.75
N PHE A 40 -13.36 -2.06 -3.79
CA PHE A 40 -12.30 -1.46 -2.99
C PHE A 40 -12.66 -1.31 -1.51
N GLU A 41 -13.91 -0.96 -1.17
CA GLU A 41 -14.35 -0.94 0.23
C GLU A 41 -14.33 -2.35 0.86
N GLU A 42 -14.64 -3.39 0.09
CA GLU A 42 -14.47 -4.77 0.54
C GLU A 42 -13.00 -5.12 0.81
N ASP A 43 -12.08 -4.69 -0.06
CA ASP A 43 -10.65 -4.93 0.11
C ASP A 43 -10.05 -4.15 1.30
N LYS A 44 -10.54 -2.93 1.59
CA LYS A 44 -10.20 -2.22 2.84
C LYS A 44 -10.65 -3.00 4.07
N GLY A 45 -11.87 -3.54 4.04
CA GLY A 45 -12.39 -4.40 5.10
C GLY A 45 -11.52 -5.63 5.32
N MET A 46 -11.05 -6.28 4.25
CA MET A 46 -10.14 -7.42 4.35
C MET A 46 -8.79 -7.05 4.97
N LEU A 47 -8.18 -5.93 4.59
CA LEU A 47 -6.92 -5.46 5.19
C LEU A 47 -7.08 -5.20 6.70
N LEU A 48 -8.20 -4.58 7.10
CA LEU A 48 -8.49 -4.34 8.50
C LEU A 48 -8.69 -5.65 9.28
N HIS A 49 -9.51 -6.56 8.78
CA HIS A 49 -9.83 -7.81 9.48
C HIS A 49 -8.66 -8.79 9.55
N GLU A 50 -7.87 -8.89 8.47
CA GLU A 50 -6.80 -9.90 8.38
C GLU A 50 -5.45 -9.42 8.90
N LEU A 51 -5.15 -8.12 8.77
CA LEU A 51 -3.87 -7.52 9.13
C LEU A 51 -3.97 -6.48 10.25
N GLY A 52 -5.18 -6.08 10.66
CA GLY A 52 -5.36 -4.92 11.52
C GLY A 52 -5.00 -3.60 10.85
N PHE A 53 -4.90 -3.58 9.52
CA PHE A 53 -4.50 -2.40 8.75
C PHE A 53 -5.74 -1.60 8.31
N ASP A 54 -5.98 -0.48 8.97
CA ASP A 54 -7.04 0.46 8.64
C ASP A 54 -6.53 1.46 7.59
N MET A 55 -6.94 1.26 6.34
CA MET A 55 -6.54 2.13 5.22
C MET A 55 -7.07 3.56 5.38
N ASN A 56 -8.28 3.74 5.90
CA ASN A 56 -8.87 5.07 6.05
C ASN A 56 -8.14 5.86 7.14
N LEU A 57 -7.85 5.23 8.28
CA LEU A 57 -7.00 5.83 9.31
C LEU A 57 -5.62 6.16 8.75
N PHE A 58 -4.98 5.20 8.07
CA PHE A 58 -3.64 5.35 7.56
C PHE A 58 -3.49 6.53 6.59
N LEU A 59 -4.50 6.77 5.74
CA LEU A 59 -4.52 7.92 4.81
C LEU A 59 -4.47 9.26 5.55
N MET A 60 -5.03 9.34 6.76
CA MET A 60 -5.09 10.58 7.56
C MET A 60 -3.84 10.85 8.40
N LEU A 61 -2.98 9.85 8.62
CA LEU A 61 -1.77 9.99 9.44
C LEU A 61 -0.73 10.91 8.76
N ASP A 62 0.11 11.57 9.53
CA ASP A 62 1.29 12.25 9.00
C ASP A 62 2.43 11.25 8.73
N GLU A 63 3.59 11.71 8.27
CA GLU A 63 4.74 10.84 7.96
C GLU A 63 5.23 10.05 9.18
N ALA A 64 5.36 10.73 10.34
CA ALA A 64 5.91 10.12 11.55
C ALA A 64 4.96 9.05 12.08
N ASP A 65 3.66 9.35 12.13
CA ASP A 65 2.62 8.44 12.56
C ASP A 65 2.41 7.30 11.55
N SER A 66 2.48 7.57 10.24
CA SER A 66 2.41 6.54 9.20
C SER A 66 3.57 5.56 9.32
N LYS A 67 4.79 6.06 9.53
CA LYS A 67 5.97 5.21 9.74
C LYS A 67 5.80 4.36 10.99
N LYS A 68 5.37 4.97 12.10
CA LYS A 68 5.12 4.25 13.35
C LYS A 68 4.07 3.16 13.16
N TYR A 69 2.93 3.50 12.56
CA TYR A 69 1.82 2.60 12.28
C TYR A 69 2.27 1.36 11.50
N LEU A 70 3.03 1.54 10.41
CA LEU A 70 3.57 0.43 9.62
C LEU A 70 4.55 -0.44 10.42
N THR A 71 5.39 0.16 11.27
CA THR A 71 6.39 -0.60 12.06
C THR A 71 5.80 -1.36 13.25
N GLU A 72 4.62 -0.97 13.74
CA GLU A 72 3.93 -1.67 14.84
C GLU A 72 3.27 -2.97 14.36
N ILE A 73 2.94 -3.06 13.06
CA ILE A 73 2.40 -4.27 12.46
C ILE A 73 3.54 -5.27 12.21
N LYS A 74 3.53 -6.36 12.96
CA LYS A 74 4.52 -7.44 12.80
C LYS A 74 4.48 -8.01 11.39
N GLY A 75 5.64 -8.08 10.75
CA GLY A 75 5.79 -8.64 9.40
C GLY A 75 5.75 -7.61 8.27
N PHE A 76 5.50 -6.33 8.55
CA PHE A 76 5.81 -5.28 7.57
C PHE A 76 7.34 -5.14 7.44
N ASN A 77 7.84 -5.37 6.23
CA ASN A 77 9.23 -5.16 5.83
C ASN A 77 9.29 -4.18 4.64
N SER A 78 10.49 -3.78 4.20
CA SER A 78 10.64 -2.84 3.07
C SER A 78 9.87 -3.30 1.83
N GLN A 79 9.91 -4.59 1.50
CA GLN A 79 9.20 -5.14 0.34
C GLN A 79 7.67 -4.96 0.42
N ASN A 80 7.06 -5.27 1.57
CA ASN A 80 5.62 -5.13 1.77
C ASN A 80 5.20 -3.65 1.85
N VAL A 81 6.05 -2.78 2.40
CA VAL A 81 5.84 -1.32 2.40
C VAL A 81 5.89 -0.76 0.97
N GLU A 82 6.87 -1.17 0.17
CA GLU A 82 6.95 -0.75 -1.24
C GLU A 82 5.73 -1.21 -2.04
N TYR A 83 5.28 -2.44 -1.78
CA TYR A 83 4.11 -2.97 -2.44
C TYR A 83 2.81 -2.25 -2.03
N LEU A 84 2.71 -1.81 -0.77
CA LEU A 84 1.62 -0.93 -0.32
C LEU A 84 1.66 0.42 -1.06
N ALA A 85 2.84 1.02 -1.25
CA ALA A 85 2.97 2.24 -2.04
C ALA A 85 2.52 2.05 -3.50
N ASP A 86 2.83 0.89 -4.10
CA ASP A 86 2.37 0.54 -5.44
C ASP A 86 0.83 0.48 -5.53
N ILE A 87 0.16 -0.10 -4.52
CA ILE A 87 -1.30 -0.14 -4.45
C ILE A 87 -1.88 1.28 -4.36
N LEU A 88 -1.36 2.10 -3.45
CA LEU A 88 -1.80 3.49 -3.26
C LEU A 88 -1.60 4.32 -4.54
N SER A 89 -0.45 4.18 -5.19
CA SER A 89 -0.17 4.84 -6.45
C SER A 89 -1.12 4.39 -7.56
N TYR A 90 -1.41 3.09 -7.64
CA TYR A 90 -2.32 2.57 -8.64
C TYR A 90 -3.73 3.13 -8.44
N ILE A 91 -4.22 3.18 -7.21
CA ILE A 91 -5.53 3.77 -6.89
C ILE A 91 -5.54 5.23 -7.38
N GLY A 92 -4.62 6.05 -6.88
CA GLY A 92 -4.61 7.47 -7.23
C GLY A 92 -4.43 7.76 -8.73
N LEU A 93 -3.75 6.88 -9.48
CA LEU A 93 -3.53 7.08 -10.92
C LEU A 93 -4.64 6.52 -11.82
N ASN A 94 -5.46 5.58 -11.33
CA ASN A 94 -6.39 4.83 -12.18
C ASN A 94 -7.85 4.89 -11.69
N THR A 95 -8.14 5.52 -10.56
CA THR A 95 -9.51 5.74 -10.09
C THR A 95 -9.88 7.23 -10.16
N ASP A 96 -11.05 7.53 -10.69
CA ASP A 96 -11.66 8.86 -10.64
C ASP A 96 -12.34 9.04 -9.29
N SER A 97 -11.54 9.26 -8.24
CA SER A 97 -12.00 9.47 -6.88
C SER A 97 -11.75 10.91 -6.43
N HIS A 98 -12.62 11.42 -5.54
CA HIS A 98 -12.33 12.67 -4.84
C HIS A 98 -11.07 12.59 -3.96
N MET A 99 -10.61 11.37 -3.67
CA MET A 99 -9.43 11.10 -2.83
C MET A 99 -8.14 10.85 -3.64
N THR A 100 -8.15 11.05 -4.96
CA THR A 100 -7.00 10.77 -5.84
C THR A 100 -5.72 11.42 -5.31
N THR A 101 -5.77 12.70 -4.94
CA THR A 101 -4.62 13.44 -4.40
C THR A 101 -4.10 12.81 -3.10
N GLU A 102 -4.99 12.44 -2.18
CA GLU A 102 -4.67 11.84 -0.90
C GLU A 102 -3.95 10.49 -1.08
N TYR A 103 -4.42 9.65 -2.02
CA TYR A 103 -3.74 8.41 -2.36
C TYR A 103 -2.35 8.63 -2.94
N LEU A 104 -2.20 9.59 -3.85
CA LEU A 104 -0.91 9.90 -4.48
C LEU A 104 0.09 10.50 -3.49
N VAL A 105 -0.33 11.45 -2.66
CA VAL A 105 0.49 12.04 -1.60
C VAL A 105 0.91 10.97 -0.59
N LYS A 106 -0.02 10.10 -0.18
CA LYS A 106 0.30 8.98 0.72
C LYS A 106 1.26 7.99 0.06
N ALA A 107 1.09 7.67 -1.23
CA ALA A 107 2.01 6.79 -1.95
C ALA A 107 3.44 7.33 -1.95
N LEU A 108 3.63 8.63 -2.22
CA LEU A 108 4.95 9.30 -2.14
C LEU A 108 5.57 9.13 -0.75
N MET A 109 4.81 9.44 0.29
CA MET A 109 5.24 9.29 1.68
C MET A 109 5.65 7.84 2.00
N VAL A 110 4.90 6.85 1.52
CA VAL A 110 5.22 5.44 1.77
C VAL A 110 6.47 4.99 1.01
N TYR A 111 6.72 5.49 -0.20
CA TYR A 111 8.00 5.23 -0.88
C TYR A 111 9.19 5.83 -0.13
N GLU A 112 9.04 7.01 0.47
CA GLU A 112 10.09 7.63 1.30
C GLU A 112 10.34 6.81 2.58
N ILE A 113 9.28 6.35 3.24
CA ILE A 113 9.37 5.42 4.38
C ILE A 113 10.11 4.15 3.94
N CYS A 114 9.75 3.57 2.79
CA CYS A 114 10.40 2.39 2.24
C CYS A 114 11.90 2.60 2.02
N SER A 115 12.29 3.71 1.38
CA SER A 115 13.70 4.08 1.19
C SER A 115 14.45 4.19 2.51
N SER A 116 13.81 4.72 3.56
CA SER A 116 14.40 4.82 4.90
C SER A 116 14.61 3.45 5.57
N LEU A 117 13.74 2.47 5.28
CA LEU A 117 13.82 1.10 5.82
C LEU A 117 14.85 0.24 5.07
N ASP A 118 14.81 0.31 3.74
CA ASP A 118 15.62 -0.51 2.84
C ASP A 118 17.09 -0.07 2.83
N LYS A 119 17.34 1.22 3.09
CA LYS A 119 18.69 1.86 3.07
C LYS A 119 19.43 1.65 1.73
N THR A 120 18.70 1.29 0.68
CA THR A 120 19.19 1.08 -0.67
C THR A 120 18.43 1.96 -1.63
N PHE A 121 19.18 2.51 -2.60
CA PHE A 121 18.61 3.29 -3.69
C PHE A 121 17.98 2.34 -4.73
N SER A 122 16.77 2.65 -5.17
CA SER A 122 16.02 1.86 -6.17
C SER A 122 15.61 2.76 -7.33
N PHE A 123 16.15 2.51 -8.53
CA PHE A 123 15.79 3.26 -9.73
C PHE A 123 14.30 3.10 -10.08
N ASP A 124 13.76 1.90 -9.90
CA ASP A 124 12.33 1.63 -10.15
C ASP A 124 11.44 2.46 -9.23
N ARG A 125 11.84 2.59 -7.95
CA ARG A 125 11.15 3.42 -6.97
C ARG A 125 11.18 4.89 -7.36
N GLU A 126 12.34 5.41 -7.74
CA GLU A 126 12.47 6.81 -8.20
C GLU A 126 11.62 7.09 -9.44
N GLN A 127 11.53 6.13 -10.37
CA GLN A 127 10.66 6.27 -11.53
C GLN A 127 9.18 6.34 -11.13
N LYS A 128 8.74 5.49 -10.20
CA LYS A 128 7.37 5.51 -9.65
C LYS A 128 7.07 6.84 -8.95
N ILE A 129 7.99 7.32 -8.11
CA ILE A 129 7.91 8.64 -7.45
C ILE A 129 7.77 9.75 -8.49
N SER A 130 8.61 9.76 -9.53
CA SER A 130 8.57 10.77 -10.58
C SER A 130 7.24 10.77 -11.36
N ARG A 131 6.67 9.58 -11.61
CA ARG A 131 5.37 9.44 -12.26
C ARG A 131 4.26 10.06 -11.42
N ILE A 132 4.23 9.79 -10.12
CA ILE A 132 3.24 10.36 -9.21
C ILE A 132 3.39 11.88 -9.13
N LYS A 133 4.61 12.39 -8.98
CA LYS A 133 4.88 13.84 -8.93
C LYS A 133 4.46 14.58 -10.20
N SER A 134 4.37 13.90 -11.33
CA SER A 134 3.92 14.48 -12.60
C SER A 134 2.39 14.44 -12.78
N ALA A 135 1.68 13.66 -11.94
CA ALA A 135 0.23 13.53 -11.94
C ALA A 135 -0.46 14.41 -10.88
N LEU A 136 0.32 14.96 -9.93
CA LEU A 136 -0.08 15.98 -8.96
C LEU A 136 0.17 17.39 -9.52
#